data_AF-A0A7J2R547-F1
#
_entry.id   AF-A0A7J2R547-F1
#
_cell.length_a   1.000
_cell.length_b   1.000
_cell.length_c   1.000
_cell.angle_alpha   90.00
_cell.angle_beta   90.00
_cell.angle_gamma   90.00
#
_symmetry.space_group_name_H-M   'P 1'
#
loop_
_entity.id
_entity.type
_entity.pdbx_description
1 polymer ?
#
loop_
_entity_poly.entity_id
_entity_poly.type
_entity_poly.pdbx_seq_one_letter_code
_entity_poly.pdbx_strand_id
1 'polypeptide(L)'
;MAKRDDIIWLSGLLEGEGCFSLKKGKYPMVSLDMTDEDIVVRAAALMKTRVTHRRNVWSFHVHGSYAIQWMMTLLPLLGIRRSEMVVSVIKFWKERTYGKSSNGIRAMATCHPDRIVMGFGLCSVCYQKQYREKKLLKKVG
;
A
#
# COMPACT_ATOMS: atom_id res chain seq x y z
N MET A 1 0.34 15.30 14.20
CA MET A 1 1.48 14.69 13.48
C MET A 1 2.11 13.70 14.46
N ALA A 2 2.42 12.47 14.05
CA ALA A 2 3.05 11.50 14.95
C ALA A 2 4.41 12.05 15.41
N LYS A 3 4.68 12.05 16.71
CA LYS A 3 5.97 12.53 17.25
C LYS A 3 7.02 11.44 17.11
N ARG A 4 8.30 11.80 17.23
CA ARG A 4 9.41 10.84 17.15
C ARG A 4 9.23 9.67 18.13
N ASP A 5 8.86 9.98 19.37
CA ASP A 5 8.70 8.97 20.42
C ASP A 5 7.54 8.01 20.12
N ASP A 6 6.47 8.49 19.48
CA ASP A 6 5.37 7.65 19.03
C ASP A 6 5.81 6.66 17.95
N ILE A 7 6.69 7.09 17.05
CA ILE A 7 7.23 6.23 15.98
C ILE A 7 8.15 5.16 16.58
N ILE A 8 9.00 5.53 17.55
CA ILE A 8 9.88 4.59 18.26
C ILE A 8 9.06 3.59 19.08
N TRP A 9 8.02 4.05 19.77
CA TRP A 9 7.11 3.16 20.50
C TRP A 9 6.39 2.20 19.56
N LEU A 10 5.86 2.71 18.44
CA LEU A 10 5.18 1.90 17.43
C LEU A 10 6.11 0.89 16.76
N SER A 11 7.38 1.26 16.49
CA SER A 11 8.36 0.33 15.92
C SER A 11 8.68 -0.81 16.87
N GLY A 12 8.84 -0.53 18.16
CA GLY A 12 9.07 -1.57 19.17
C GLY A 12 7.91 -2.56 19.25
N LEU A 13 6.67 -2.04 19.26
CA LEU A 13 5.47 -2.88 19.25
C LEU A 13 5.37 -3.76 18.00
N LEU A 14 5.57 -3.18 16.81
CA LEU A 14 5.45 -3.91 15.55
C LEU A 14 6.63 -4.85 15.26
N GLU A 15 7.79 -4.63 15.87
CA GLU A 15 8.94 -5.54 15.79
C GLU A 15 8.61 -6.90 16.44
N GLY A 16 7.87 -6.89 17.57
CA GLY A 16 7.42 -8.09 18.26
C GLY A 16 6.14 -8.68 17.65
N GLU A 17 5.05 -7.90 17.72
CA GLU A 17 3.68 -8.38 17.48
C GLU A 17 3.14 -8.02 16.09
N GLY A 18 3.85 -7.15 15.36
CA GLY A 18 3.42 -6.70 14.04
C GLY A 18 3.56 -7.76 12.96
N CYS A 19 2.71 -7.68 11.95
CA CYS A 19 2.80 -8.47 10.73
C CYS A 19 2.95 -7.56 9.51
N PHE A 20 3.99 -7.81 8.71
CA PHE A 20 4.25 -7.13 7.44
C PHE A 20 4.15 -8.16 6.33
N SER A 21 3.20 -8.02 5.42
CA SER A 21 2.98 -9.05 4.39
C SER A 21 2.27 -8.52 3.14
N LEU A 22 2.07 -9.41 2.18
CA LEU A 22 1.26 -9.16 0.98
C LEU A 22 -0.08 -9.88 1.13
N LYS A 23 -1.15 -9.13 1.38
CA LYS A 23 -2.52 -9.66 1.38
C LYS A 23 -2.85 -10.24 0.01
N LYS A 24 -3.24 -11.53 -0.01
CA LYS A 24 -3.47 -12.34 -1.23
C LYS A 24 -2.28 -12.33 -2.20
N GLY A 25 -1.04 -12.23 -1.67
CA GLY A 25 0.17 -12.13 -2.49
C GLY A 25 0.18 -10.91 -3.42
N LYS A 26 -0.58 -9.85 -3.08
CA LYS A 26 -0.75 -8.68 -3.94
C LYS A 26 -0.59 -7.38 -3.16
N TYR A 27 -1.45 -7.13 -2.19
CA TYR A 27 -1.54 -5.80 -1.58
C TYR A 27 -0.65 -5.73 -0.34
N PRO A 28 0.31 -4.79 -0.25
CA PRO A 28 1.08 -4.56 0.97
C PRO A 28 0.17 -4.37 2.18
N MET A 29 0.54 -4.95 3.30
CA MET A 29 -0.24 -4.93 4.53
C MET A 29 0.68 -4.80 5.74
N VAL A 30 0.29 -3.92 6.66
CA VAL A 30 0.75 -3.92 8.05
C VAL A 30 -0.45 -4.28 8.91
N SER A 31 -0.30 -5.19 9.85
CA SER A 31 -1.34 -5.49 10.83
C SER A 31 -0.77 -5.76 12.21
N LEU A 32 -1.64 -5.60 13.20
CA LEU A 32 -1.40 -5.94 14.59
C LEU A 32 -2.68 -6.61 15.09
N ASP A 33 -2.52 -7.76 15.73
CA ASP A 33 -3.60 -8.54 16.35
C ASP A 33 -3.15 -8.88 17.78
N MET A 34 -3.90 -8.43 18.81
CA MET A 34 -3.57 -8.70 20.22
C MET A 34 -4.81 -8.63 21.11
N THR A 35 -4.70 -9.07 22.36
CA THR A 35 -5.82 -9.07 23.32
C THR A 35 -6.00 -7.73 24.04
N ASP A 36 -4.94 -6.90 24.09
CA ASP A 36 -4.94 -5.63 24.82
C ASP A 36 -5.53 -4.50 23.96
N GLU A 37 -6.74 -4.06 24.31
CA GLU A 37 -7.50 -3.06 23.55
C GLU A 37 -6.76 -1.72 23.45
N ASP A 38 -6.25 -1.22 24.58
CA ASP A 38 -5.67 0.12 24.70
C ASP A 38 -4.41 0.27 23.83
N ILE A 39 -3.57 -0.76 23.77
CA ILE A 39 -2.38 -0.81 22.91
C ILE A 39 -2.77 -0.78 21.43
N VAL A 40 -3.76 -1.58 21.02
CA VAL A 40 -4.23 -1.60 19.61
C VAL A 40 -4.86 -0.27 19.23
N VAL A 41 -5.70 0.29 20.09
CA VAL A 41 -6.38 1.58 19.85
C VAL A 41 -5.35 2.69 19.72
N ARG A 42 -4.33 2.72 20.59
CA ARG A 42 -3.24 3.69 20.49
C ARG A 42 -2.47 3.54 19.18
N ALA A 43 -2.06 2.32 18.82
CA ALA A 43 -1.32 2.06 17.58
C ALA A 43 -2.15 2.41 16.33
N ALA A 44 -3.44 2.05 16.32
CA ALA A 44 -4.35 2.38 15.24
C ALA A 44 -4.59 3.89 15.11
N ALA A 45 -4.67 4.63 16.22
CA ALA A 45 -4.79 6.08 16.21
C ALA A 45 -3.53 6.76 15.62
N LEU A 46 -2.33 6.28 15.97
CA LEU A 46 -1.08 6.75 15.36
C LEU A 46 -1.07 6.51 13.85
N MET A 47 -1.49 5.32 13.43
CA MET A 47 -1.62 4.93 12.03
C MET A 47 -2.92 5.38 11.37
N LYS A 48 -3.72 6.25 12.01
CA LYS A 48 -4.98 6.80 11.50
C LYS A 48 -5.89 5.75 10.83
N THR A 49 -5.99 4.57 11.43
CA THR A 49 -6.80 3.45 10.92
C THR A 49 -7.87 3.06 11.92
N ARG A 50 -8.79 2.21 11.48
CA ARG A 50 -9.88 1.69 12.32
C ARG A 50 -9.43 0.41 13.02
N VAL A 51 -9.89 0.24 14.24
CA VAL A 51 -9.76 -1.00 15.00
C VAL A 51 -10.96 -1.89 14.73
N THR A 52 -10.72 -3.20 14.68
CA THR A 52 -11.74 -4.23 14.65
C THR A 52 -11.59 -5.14 15.86
N HIS A 53 -12.71 -5.56 16.44
CA HIS A 53 -12.73 -6.51 17.55
C HIS A 53 -13.42 -7.79 17.11
N ARG A 54 -12.78 -8.94 17.35
CA ARG A 54 -13.35 -10.25 17.06
C ARG A 54 -12.99 -11.23 18.18
N ARG A 55 -14.02 -11.75 18.86
CA ARG A 55 -13.87 -12.63 20.02
C ARG A 55 -13.10 -11.94 21.14
N ASN A 56 -11.84 -12.32 21.35
CA ASN A 56 -10.95 -11.75 22.38
C ASN A 56 -9.76 -11.02 21.74
N VAL A 57 -9.82 -10.72 20.44
CA VAL A 57 -8.70 -10.13 19.69
C VAL A 57 -9.13 -8.78 19.13
N TRP A 58 -8.35 -7.77 19.48
CA TRP A 58 -8.37 -6.44 18.90
C TRP A 58 -7.32 -6.37 17.80
N SER A 59 -7.70 -5.79 16.67
CA SER A 59 -6.79 -5.70 15.53
C SER A 59 -6.96 -4.45 14.71
N PHE A 60 -5.91 -4.10 13.97
CA PHE A 60 -6.02 -3.19 12.85
C PHE A 60 -5.27 -3.71 11.63
N HIS A 61 -5.71 -3.26 10.47
CA HIS A 61 -5.02 -3.52 9.21
C HIS A 61 -4.84 -2.23 8.42
N VAL A 62 -3.63 -2.01 7.92
CA VAL A 62 -3.30 -0.95 6.97
C VAL A 62 -2.89 -1.60 5.66
N HIS A 63 -3.35 -1.05 4.53
CA HIS A 63 -3.17 -1.65 3.21
C HIS A 63 -2.55 -0.69 2.18
N GLY A 64 -1.98 -1.27 1.12
CA GLY A 64 -1.61 -0.55 -0.10
C GLY A 64 -0.48 0.45 0.10
N SER A 65 -0.56 1.60 -0.58
CA SER A 65 0.47 2.66 -0.48
C SER A 65 0.61 3.20 0.93
N TYR A 66 -0.47 3.22 1.72
CA TYR A 66 -0.41 3.70 3.10
C TYR A 66 0.37 2.73 4.00
N ALA A 67 0.27 1.42 3.76
CA ALA A 67 1.12 0.42 4.42
C ALA A 67 2.61 0.64 4.07
N ILE A 68 2.90 0.95 2.81
CA ILE A 68 4.27 1.23 2.35
C ILE A 68 4.85 2.48 3.01
N GLN A 69 4.05 3.54 3.19
CA GLN A 69 4.49 4.75 3.90
C GLN A 69 4.96 4.42 5.32
N TRP A 70 4.18 3.63 6.06
CA TRP A 70 4.56 3.19 7.40
C TRP A 70 5.75 2.24 7.39
N MET A 71 5.79 1.29 6.47
CA MET A 71 6.94 0.41 6.28
C MET A 71 8.24 1.19 6.07
N MET A 72 8.24 2.22 5.22
CA MET A 72 9.40 3.09 4.99
C MET A 72 9.76 3.92 6.23
N THR A 73 8.76 4.38 6.97
CA THR A 73 8.97 5.17 8.20
C THR A 73 9.58 4.33 9.32
N LEU A 74 9.17 3.08 9.45
CA LEU A 74 9.60 2.16 10.50
C LEU A 74 10.92 1.46 10.18
N LEU A 75 11.24 1.26 8.89
CA LEU A 75 12.42 0.51 8.43
C LEU A 75 13.73 0.82 9.17
N PRO A 76 14.15 2.08 9.40
CA PRO A 76 15.41 2.36 10.11
C PRO A 76 15.42 1.95 11.59
N LEU A 77 14.26 1.59 12.16
CA LEU A 77 14.08 1.24 13.57
C LEU A 77 13.83 -0.27 13.78
N LEU A 78 13.64 -1.03 12.71
CA LEU A 78 13.33 -2.46 12.75
C LEU A 78 14.60 -3.31 12.80
N GLY A 79 14.50 -4.49 13.41
CA GLY A 79 15.57 -5.49 13.42
C GLY A 79 15.85 -6.04 12.02
N ILE A 80 17.00 -6.71 11.84
CA ILE A 80 17.46 -7.21 10.53
C ILE A 80 16.39 -8.08 9.84
N ARG A 81 15.85 -9.08 10.56
CA ARG A 81 14.84 -10.00 10.02
C ARG A 81 13.59 -9.28 9.54
N ARG A 82 13.11 -8.29 10.31
CA ARG A 82 11.87 -7.58 9.99
C ARG A 82 12.11 -6.53 8.90
N SER A 83 13.29 -5.92 8.89
CA SER A 83 13.75 -5.05 7.81
C SER A 83 13.82 -5.78 6.47
N GLU A 84 14.38 -6.99 6.42
CA GLU A 84 14.42 -7.82 5.19
C GLU A 84 13.01 -8.12 4.66
N MET A 85 12.09 -8.51 5.54
CA MET A 85 10.69 -8.73 5.21
C MET A 85 10.06 -7.46 4.61
N VAL A 86 10.23 -6.31 5.26
CA VAL A 86 9.71 -5.02 4.78
C VAL A 86 10.31 -4.64 3.42
N VAL A 87 11.63 -4.81 3.25
CA VAL A 87 12.32 -4.53 1.98
C VAL A 87 11.77 -5.41 0.86
N SER A 88 11.49 -6.69 1.13
CA SER A 88 10.89 -7.60 0.15
C SER A 88 9.50 -7.13 -0.31
N VAL A 89 8.67 -6.66 0.63
CA VAL A 89 7.32 -6.15 0.34
C VAL A 89 7.40 -4.85 -0.46
N ILE A 90 8.32 -3.95 -0.10
CA ILE A 90 8.54 -2.69 -0.84
C ILE A 90 9.05 -2.98 -2.25
N LYS A 91 10.00 -3.90 -2.42
CA LYS A 91 10.52 -4.30 -3.73
C LYS A 91 9.40 -4.86 -4.61
N PHE A 92 8.62 -5.79 -4.07
CA PHE A 92 7.46 -6.34 -4.76
C PHE A 92 6.45 -5.26 -5.17
N TRP A 93 6.16 -4.32 -4.28
CA TRP A 93 5.24 -3.21 -4.56
C TRP A 93 5.78 -2.26 -5.65
N LYS A 94 7.09 -2.02 -5.70
CA LYS A 94 7.73 -1.23 -6.75
C LYS A 94 7.67 -1.92 -8.11
N GLU A 95 7.95 -3.22 -8.15
CA GLU A 95 7.94 -4.02 -9.39
C GLU A 95 6.53 -4.19 -9.96
N ARG A 96 5.54 -4.39 -9.09
CA ARG A 96 4.12 -4.28 -9.46
C ARG A 96 3.73 -2.81 -9.49
N THR A 97 4.14 -2.09 -10.52
CA THR A 97 3.61 -0.76 -10.86
C THR A 97 2.08 -0.83 -10.94
N TYR A 98 1.41 -0.57 -9.81
CA TYR A 98 -0.04 -0.55 -9.72
C TYR A 98 -0.52 0.62 -10.57
N GLY A 99 -1.04 0.35 -11.76
CA GLY A 99 -1.76 1.32 -12.60
C GLY A 99 -3.01 1.94 -11.96
N LYS A 100 -3.24 1.68 -10.67
CA LYS A 100 -4.23 2.33 -9.81
C LYS A 100 -3.61 2.50 -8.42
N SER A 101 -2.99 3.65 -8.16
CA SER A 101 -2.66 4.01 -6.79
C SER A 101 -3.95 4.23 -5.99
N SER A 102 -3.95 3.85 -4.72
CA SER A 102 -5.13 3.96 -3.86
C SER A 102 -5.31 5.35 -3.21
N ASN A 103 -4.60 6.39 -3.65
CA ASN A 103 -4.64 7.72 -3.01
C ASN A 103 -4.60 8.89 -4.01
N GLY A 104 -5.35 8.82 -5.12
CA GLY A 104 -5.44 9.93 -6.07
C GLY A 104 -4.15 10.24 -6.86
N ILE A 105 -3.07 9.48 -6.67
CA ILE A 105 -1.84 9.56 -7.46
C ILE A 105 -2.12 8.89 -8.80
N ARG A 106 -2.46 9.68 -9.80
CA ARG A 106 -2.76 9.19 -11.13
C ARG A 106 -1.48 8.59 -11.72
N ALA A 107 -1.52 7.34 -12.18
CA ALA A 107 -0.40 6.76 -12.90
C ALA A 107 -0.20 7.52 -14.22
N MET A 108 1.05 7.74 -14.61
CA MET A 108 1.37 8.41 -15.88
C MET A 108 1.31 7.40 -17.03
N ALA A 109 0.91 7.88 -18.19
CA ALA A 109 0.83 7.09 -19.40
C ALA A 109 2.23 6.77 -19.91
N THR A 110 2.43 5.55 -20.40
CA THR A 110 3.67 5.13 -21.05
C THR A 110 3.89 5.83 -22.39
N CYS A 111 2.80 6.24 -23.07
CA CYS A 111 2.90 7.00 -24.32
C CYS A 111 3.29 8.47 -24.09
N HIS A 112 2.95 9.04 -22.94
CA HIS A 112 3.16 10.44 -22.58
C HIS A 112 3.35 10.53 -21.05
N PRO A 113 4.60 10.58 -20.57
CA PRO A 113 4.91 10.57 -19.13
C PRO A 113 4.38 11.77 -18.35
N ASP A 114 4.02 12.84 -19.06
CA ASP A 114 3.37 14.06 -18.56
C ASP A 114 1.85 13.92 -18.40
N ARG A 115 1.26 12.83 -18.90
CA ARG A 115 -0.19 12.66 -18.97
C ARG A 115 -0.65 11.48 -18.13
N ILE A 116 -1.83 11.63 -17.58
CA ILE A 116 -2.49 10.59 -16.78
C ILE A 116 -2.91 9.42 -17.67
N VAL A 117 -2.67 8.20 -17.19
CA VAL A 117 -3.14 6.96 -17.81
C VAL A 117 -4.67 6.87 -17.75
N MET A 118 -5.29 6.58 -18.90
CA MET A 118 -6.71 6.24 -19.02
C MET A 118 -6.91 4.72 -19.01
N GLY A 119 -6.08 3.97 -19.76
CA GLY A 119 -6.16 2.50 -19.85
C GLY A 119 -5.10 1.91 -20.78
N PHE A 120 -4.73 0.64 -20.59
CA PHE A 120 -3.64 -0.05 -21.34
C PHE A 120 -2.29 0.69 -21.34
N GLY A 121 -1.97 1.46 -20.30
CA GLY A 121 -0.78 2.31 -20.26
C GLY A 121 -0.88 3.59 -21.11
N LEU A 122 -1.99 3.83 -21.81
CA LEU A 122 -2.16 4.99 -22.68
C LEU A 122 -2.86 6.16 -21.99
N CYS A 123 -2.53 7.38 -22.44
CA CYS A 123 -3.28 8.58 -22.09
C CYS A 123 -4.64 8.58 -22.79
N SER A 124 -5.54 9.50 -22.42
CA SER A 124 -6.88 9.59 -22.99
C SER A 124 -6.88 9.71 -24.52
N VAL A 125 -5.99 10.54 -25.08
CA VAL A 125 -5.89 10.80 -26.51
C VAL A 125 -5.44 9.54 -27.26
N CYS A 126 -4.37 8.90 -26.80
CA CYS A 126 -3.84 7.70 -27.43
C CYS A 126 -4.80 6.51 -27.29
N TYR A 127 -5.46 6.38 -26.14
CA TYR A 127 -6.49 5.37 -25.93
C TYR A 127 -7.66 5.55 -26.91
N GLN A 128 -8.17 6.78 -27.08
CA GLN A 128 -9.26 7.07 -28.01
C GLN A 128 -8.86 6.82 -29.47
N LYS A 129 -7.63 7.18 -29.86
CA LYS A 129 -7.09 6.88 -31.19
C LYS A 129 -7.10 5.37 -31.46
N GLN A 130 -6.51 4.60 -30.55
CA GLN A 130 -6.44 3.14 -30.68
C GLN A 130 -7.83 2.49 -30.66
N TYR A 131 -8.76 3.01 -29.85
CA TYR A 131 -10.14 2.53 -29.81
C TYR A 131 -10.87 2.78 -31.14
N ARG A 132 -10.70 3.97 -31.75
CA ARG A 132 -11.27 4.30 -33.05
C ARG A 132 -10.68 3.42 -34.16
N GLU A 133 -9.37 3.23 -34.18
CA GLU A 133 -8.70 2.35 -35.15
C GLU A 133 -9.23 0.91 -35.04
N LYS A 134 -9.30 0.35 -33.83
CA LYS A 134 -9.87 -0.99 -33.62
C LYS A 134 -11.34 -1.07 -34.01
N LYS A 135 -12.14 -0.02 -33.77
CA LYS A 135 -13.55 0.03 -34.16
C LYS A 135 -13.72 0.15 -35.68
N LEU A 136 -12.83 0.87 -36.36
CA LEU A 136 -12.77 0.96 -37.82
C LEU A 136 -12.38 -0.39 -38.42
N LEU A 137 -11.30 -1.02 -37.94
CA LEU A 137 -10.86 -2.35 -38.38
C LEU A 137 -11.97 -3.41 -38.26
N LYS A 138 -12.79 -3.35 -37.19
CA LYS A 138 -13.96 -4.23 -37.01
C LYS A 138 -15.15 -3.95 -37.94
N LYS A 139 -15.15 -2.83 -38.67
CA LYS A 139 -16.20 -2.49 -39.65
C LYS A 139 -15.82 -2.84 -41.08
N VAL A 140 -14.53 -3.06 -41.36
CA VAL A 140 -14.02 -3.37 -42.71
C VAL A 140 -13.72 -4.87 -42.89
N GLY A 141 -13.91 -5.68 -41.83
CA GLY A 141 -13.90 -7.14 -41.89
C GLY A 141 -15.26 -7.68 -41.48
#